data_AF-A0AAJ7BJG3-F1
#
_entry.id   AF-A0AAJ7BJG3-F1
#
_cell.length_a   1.000
_cell.length_b   1.000
_cell.length_c   1.000
_cell.angle_alpha   90.00
_cell.angle_beta   90.00
_cell.angle_gamma   90.00
#
_symmetry.space_group_name_H-M   'P 1'
#
loop_
_entity.id
_entity.type
_entity.pdbx_description
1 polymer ?
#
loop_
_entity_poly.entity_id
_entity_poly.type
_entity_poly.pdbx_seq_one_letter_code
_entity_poly.pdbx_strand_id
1 'polypeptide(L)'
;MPAIVVKDYSWRQTSNNLIIHAPLFGHPTKVDLFAFDSYVKASYPPFILELFLWGSILEEESICTLSEDQVIFTLKKQEKGLEWPSLVKEDIDRETKRQLRAGIIERSQDAIRERGKTKSEKRDYLQKQAVRAQIDLDTSTLNKIDAMRDSHRMEAMKDLEDWRSQSEEPILLGIEGRKQDNRKAYRPPLKWFKDEDGGVKRSISGQEEVLALPGCTNETHHAVSSEKLEMKKHSDDLEVGIEECNDHNVKRTEAIDRKSMNCQLQESICTLEDSDNISKDEDDHSHTQKRKNSLVEEMNEKSLNAFYKEKEKEYSRGSKELIERLLKGKPLRRGGIFCDAEKAIPLPRKSGTISVKFSERAFPTPARESHQLEEQEWLEKQAKARKQCGFVAEDLTPEEQDPQWLKDKGDEFFKAGNYLGAISAYSHGIKLSEHMSSLYVNRSAAHYALGNYYRCAEDSSKALELMVPHCNGNKESRARCHARRGAALCKLSAPQHGIPELEAALTLVPENESIKRDLMAAKQYFDLP
;
A
#
# COMPACT_ATOMS: atom_id res chain seq x y z
N MET A 1 5.67 9.51 -45.59
CA MET A 1 6.04 8.42 -46.50
C MET A 1 4.99 7.31 -46.39
N PRO A 2 4.67 6.56 -47.46
CA PRO A 2 3.80 5.39 -47.34
C PRO A 2 4.44 4.33 -46.43
N ALA A 3 3.62 3.61 -45.66
CA ALA A 3 4.10 2.53 -44.81
C ALA A 3 4.53 1.31 -45.66
N ILE A 4 5.67 0.73 -45.33
CA ILE A 4 6.22 -0.45 -46.02
C ILE A 4 5.68 -1.70 -45.35
N VAL A 5 4.91 -2.50 -46.10
CA VAL A 5 4.34 -3.75 -45.56
C VAL A 5 5.42 -4.82 -45.53
N VAL A 6 5.77 -5.30 -44.34
CA VAL A 6 6.70 -6.42 -44.15
C VAL A 6 6.00 -7.72 -44.55
N LYS A 7 6.58 -8.42 -45.53
CA LYS A 7 6.11 -9.75 -45.96
C LYS A 7 7.04 -10.88 -45.54
N ASP A 8 8.27 -10.54 -45.15
CA ASP A 8 9.27 -11.50 -44.69
C ASP A 8 8.93 -11.88 -43.25
N TYR A 9 8.22 -12.98 -43.06
CA TYR A 9 7.98 -13.59 -41.76
C TYR A 9 8.06 -15.11 -41.90
N SER A 10 8.52 -15.78 -40.86
CA SER A 10 8.46 -17.25 -40.77
C SER A 10 7.51 -17.64 -39.66
N TRP A 11 6.77 -18.73 -39.85
CA TRP A 11 5.84 -19.22 -38.84
C TRP A 11 5.93 -20.73 -38.69
N ARG A 12 5.60 -21.21 -37.50
CA ARG A 12 5.42 -22.62 -37.21
C ARG A 12 4.22 -22.78 -36.29
N GLN A 13 3.56 -23.94 -36.36
CA GLN A 13 2.46 -24.26 -35.47
C GLN A 13 2.70 -25.56 -34.71
N THR A 14 1.96 -25.68 -33.63
CA THR A 14 1.74 -26.90 -32.86
C THR A 14 0.23 -27.10 -32.71
N SER A 15 -0.18 -28.18 -32.05
CA SER A 15 -1.59 -28.43 -31.71
C SER A 15 -2.24 -27.33 -30.86
N ASN A 16 -1.46 -26.62 -30.04
CA ASN A 16 -1.96 -25.61 -29.10
C ASN A 16 -1.47 -24.18 -29.40
N ASN A 17 -0.23 -24.02 -29.87
CA ASN A 17 0.43 -22.73 -30.02
C ASN A 17 0.82 -22.45 -31.48
N LEU A 18 0.80 -21.18 -31.85
CA LEU A 18 1.23 -20.60 -33.11
C LEU A 18 2.42 -19.67 -32.83
N ILE A 19 3.53 -19.86 -33.53
CA ILE A 19 4.75 -19.06 -33.32
C ILE A 19 5.10 -18.36 -34.63
N ILE A 20 5.08 -17.03 -34.62
CA ILE A 20 5.38 -16.17 -35.76
C ILE A 20 6.64 -15.36 -35.45
N HIS A 21 7.65 -15.45 -36.30
CA HIS A 21 8.90 -14.66 -36.24
C HIS A 21 8.89 -13.63 -37.35
N ALA A 22 9.08 -12.37 -36.99
CA ALA A 22 9.19 -11.26 -37.92
C ALA A 22 10.48 -10.48 -37.66
N PRO A 23 11.37 -10.29 -38.65
CA PRO A 23 12.59 -9.52 -38.49
C PRO A 23 12.28 -8.02 -38.30
N LEU A 24 13.11 -7.36 -37.51
CA LEU A 24 13.09 -5.91 -37.31
C LEU A 24 14.19 -5.26 -38.11
N PHE A 25 13.82 -4.46 -39.11
CA PHE A 25 14.79 -3.72 -39.89
C PHE A 25 15.25 -2.46 -39.14
N GLY A 26 16.52 -2.42 -38.75
CA GLY A 26 17.20 -1.21 -38.27
C GLY A 26 17.03 -0.88 -36.78
N HIS A 27 16.86 -1.88 -35.91
CA HIS A 27 16.86 -1.74 -34.44
C HIS A 27 15.92 -0.63 -33.91
N PRO A 28 14.60 -0.70 -34.19
CA PRO A 28 13.64 0.35 -33.82
C PRO A 28 13.46 0.49 -32.30
N THR A 29 13.63 1.71 -31.78
CA THR A 29 13.46 2.03 -30.35
C THR A 29 11.99 2.03 -29.88
N LYS A 30 11.03 2.12 -30.81
CA LYS A 30 9.59 2.09 -30.54
C LYS A 30 8.90 1.14 -31.52
N VAL A 31 8.41 0.03 -31.00
CA VAL A 31 7.63 -0.97 -31.74
C VAL A 31 6.25 -1.09 -31.10
N ASP A 32 5.20 -0.80 -31.88
CA ASP A 32 3.81 -1.00 -31.48
C ASP A 32 3.39 -2.43 -31.83
N LEU A 33 3.12 -3.24 -30.81
CA LEU A 33 2.73 -4.65 -30.91
C LEU A 33 1.28 -4.83 -30.47
N PHE A 34 0.47 -5.45 -31.33
CA PHE A 34 -0.94 -5.73 -31.07
C PHE A 34 -1.28 -7.15 -31.54
N ALA A 35 -1.93 -7.93 -30.68
CA ALA A 35 -2.47 -9.25 -30.99
C ALA A 35 -3.80 -9.42 -30.25
N PHE A 36 -4.89 -9.67 -30.99
CA PHE A 36 -6.23 -9.82 -30.45
C PHE A 36 -7.09 -10.66 -31.41
N ASP A 37 -7.85 -11.62 -30.87
CA ASP A 37 -8.75 -12.49 -31.65
C ASP A 37 -8.07 -13.11 -32.90
N SER A 38 -8.40 -12.67 -34.11
CA SER A 38 -7.80 -13.16 -35.35
C SER A 38 -6.94 -12.10 -36.07
N TYR A 39 -6.32 -11.18 -35.34
CA TYR A 39 -5.54 -10.08 -35.90
C TYR A 39 -4.23 -9.84 -35.14
N VAL A 40 -3.14 -9.72 -35.89
CA VAL A 40 -1.79 -9.42 -35.39
C VAL A 40 -1.20 -8.27 -36.18
N LYS A 41 -0.59 -7.32 -35.47
CA LYS A 41 0.07 -6.15 -36.02
C LYS A 41 1.37 -5.89 -35.28
N ALA A 42 2.45 -5.65 -36.02
CA ALA A 42 3.67 -5.02 -35.50
C ALA A 42 3.96 -3.77 -36.35
N SER A 43 4.19 -2.62 -35.71
CA SER A 43 4.35 -1.35 -36.41
C SER A 43 5.51 -0.54 -35.84
N TYR A 44 6.48 -0.22 -36.69
CA TYR A 44 7.67 0.58 -36.36
C TYR A 44 8.06 1.41 -37.60
N PRO A 45 7.92 2.75 -37.60
CA PRO A 45 8.06 3.54 -38.82
C PRO A 45 9.41 3.33 -39.54
N PRO A 46 9.44 3.13 -40.87
CA PRO A 46 8.32 3.16 -41.84
C PRO A 46 7.58 1.82 -42.03
N PHE A 47 7.94 0.76 -41.31
CA PHE A 47 7.48 -0.60 -41.54
C PHE A 47 6.20 -0.96 -40.75
N ILE A 48 5.39 -1.84 -41.35
CA ILE A 48 4.23 -2.46 -40.70
C ILE A 48 4.08 -3.93 -41.14
N LEU A 49 3.97 -4.83 -40.18
CA LEU A 49 3.45 -6.18 -40.38
C LEU A 49 1.97 -6.18 -39.97
N GLU A 50 1.12 -6.73 -40.84
CA GLU A 50 -0.31 -6.89 -40.59
C GLU A 50 -0.75 -8.28 -41.06
N LEU A 51 -1.30 -9.09 -40.15
CA LEU A 51 -1.73 -10.45 -40.41
C LEU A 51 -3.16 -10.66 -39.89
N PHE A 52 -4.06 -11.10 -40.78
CA PHE A 52 -5.40 -11.56 -40.45
C PHE A 52 -5.36 -13.08 -40.31
N LEU A 53 -5.24 -13.56 -39.08
CA LEU A 53 -5.04 -14.96 -38.76
C LEU A 53 -6.21 -15.84 -39.22
N TRP A 54 -5.91 -17.09 -39.58
CA TRP A 54 -6.90 -18.09 -39.98
C TRP A 54 -7.96 -18.35 -38.90
N GLY A 55 -7.53 -18.53 -37.65
CA GLY A 55 -8.41 -18.72 -36.49
C GLY A 55 -8.20 -17.68 -35.39
N SER A 56 -9.00 -17.81 -34.33
CA SER A 56 -8.96 -16.96 -33.13
C SER A 56 -7.92 -17.44 -32.11
N ILE A 57 -7.30 -16.49 -31.40
CA ILE A 57 -6.29 -16.71 -30.36
C ILE A 57 -6.81 -16.31 -28.98
N LEU A 58 -6.28 -16.95 -27.94
CA LEU A 58 -6.54 -16.57 -26.56
C LEU A 58 -5.48 -15.59 -26.05
N GLU A 59 -5.85 -14.33 -25.85
CA GLU A 59 -4.95 -13.26 -25.41
C GLU A 59 -4.23 -13.57 -24.09
N GLU A 60 -4.95 -14.11 -23.10
CA GLU A 60 -4.47 -14.19 -21.71
C GLU A 60 -3.31 -15.17 -21.51
N GLU A 61 -3.14 -16.08 -22.46
CA GLU A 61 -2.05 -17.07 -22.51
C GLU A 61 -1.10 -16.83 -23.69
N SER A 62 -1.30 -15.76 -24.47
CA SER A 62 -0.44 -15.40 -25.60
C SER A 62 0.65 -14.42 -25.17
N ILE A 63 1.87 -14.61 -25.69
CA ILE A 63 3.07 -13.86 -25.29
C ILE A 63 3.73 -13.25 -26.53
N CYS A 64 4.07 -11.97 -26.46
CA CYS A 64 4.86 -11.28 -27.48
C CYS A 64 6.24 -10.93 -26.90
N THR A 65 7.33 -11.40 -27.51
CA THR A 65 8.70 -11.06 -27.09
C THR A 65 9.39 -10.23 -28.16
N LEU A 66 9.90 -9.08 -27.74
CA LEU A 66 10.70 -8.18 -28.56
C LEU A 66 12.19 -8.48 -28.31
N SER A 67 12.92 -8.81 -29.37
CA SER A 67 14.40 -8.87 -29.41
C SER A 67 14.93 -7.71 -30.23
N GLU A 68 16.25 -7.46 -30.19
CA GLU A 68 16.89 -6.36 -30.94
C GLU A 68 16.66 -6.49 -32.47
N ASP A 69 16.74 -7.71 -33.01
CA ASP A 69 16.61 -8.02 -34.43
C ASP A 69 15.26 -8.62 -34.86
N GLN A 70 14.37 -8.98 -33.93
CA GLN A 70 13.14 -9.71 -34.28
C GLN A 70 12.01 -9.57 -33.24
N VAL A 71 10.77 -9.64 -33.73
CA VAL A 71 9.56 -9.85 -32.92
C VAL A 71 9.14 -11.31 -33.02
N ILE A 72 8.89 -11.94 -31.88
CA ILE A 72 8.34 -13.29 -31.81
C ILE A 72 6.98 -13.24 -31.13
N PHE A 73 5.93 -13.63 -31.85
CA PHE A 73 4.59 -13.84 -31.33
C PHE A 73 4.41 -15.31 -31.00
N THR A 74 4.23 -15.65 -29.72
CA THR A 74 3.85 -16.99 -29.25
C THR A 74 2.39 -16.95 -28.84
N LEU A 75 1.49 -17.23 -29.78
CA LEU A 75 0.05 -17.07 -29.63
C LEU A 75 -0.59 -18.43 -29.32
N LYS A 76 -1.57 -18.47 -28.42
CA LYS A 76 -2.29 -19.71 -28.10
C LYS A 76 -3.59 -19.79 -28.87
N LYS A 77 -3.82 -20.90 -29.57
CA LYS A 77 -5.06 -21.14 -30.34
C LYS A 77 -6.24 -21.27 -29.37
N GLN A 78 -7.38 -20.66 -29.72
CA GLN A 78 -8.62 -20.85 -28.97
C GLN A 78 -9.15 -22.29 -29.11
N GLU A 79 -9.08 -22.83 -30.32
CA GLU A 79 -9.41 -24.23 -30.63
C GLU A 79 -8.15 -25.10 -30.58
N LYS A 80 -8.10 -26.03 -29.62
CA LYS A 80 -6.95 -26.93 -29.41
C LYS A 80 -7.04 -28.14 -30.34
N GLY A 81 -5.92 -28.52 -30.93
CA GLY A 81 -5.81 -29.70 -31.81
C GLY A 81 -6.11 -29.44 -33.29
N LEU A 82 -6.58 -28.25 -33.67
CA LEU A 82 -6.81 -27.90 -35.06
C LEU A 82 -5.52 -27.38 -35.71
N GLU A 83 -5.03 -28.06 -36.74
CA GLU A 83 -3.95 -27.57 -37.59
C GLU A 83 -4.51 -26.55 -38.61
N TRP A 84 -3.88 -25.39 -38.69
CA TRP A 84 -4.29 -24.33 -39.60
C TRP A 84 -3.61 -24.57 -40.96
N PRO A 85 -4.35 -24.66 -42.08
CA PRO A 85 -3.76 -24.94 -43.39
C PRO A 85 -2.91 -23.78 -43.91
N SER A 86 -3.22 -22.56 -43.48
CA SER A 86 -2.50 -21.33 -43.79
C SER A 86 -2.46 -20.44 -42.56
N LEU A 87 -1.45 -19.56 -42.43
CA LEU A 87 -1.37 -18.62 -41.32
C LEU A 87 -2.46 -17.54 -41.41
N VAL A 88 -2.71 -17.08 -42.64
CA VAL A 88 -3.53 -15.92 -42.96
C VAL A 88 -4.78 -16.39 -43.68
N LYS A 89 -5.92 -15.71 -43.47
CA LYS A 89 -7.12 -15.93 -44.27
C LYS A 89 -6.89 -15.47 -45.71
N GLU A 90 -6.96 -16.43 -46.63
CA GLU A 90 -6.83 -16.22 -48.08
C GLU A 90 -8.08 -15.51 -48.65
N ASP A 91 -7.93 -14.88 -49.82
CA ASP A 91 -9.00 -14.24 -50.62
C ASP A 91 -9.92 -13.22 -49.93
N ILE A 92 -9.45 -12.53 -48.89
CA ILE A 92 -10.21 -11.41 -48.27
C ILE A 92 -9.99 -10.09 -49.02
N ASP A 93 -11.08 -9.48 -49.48
CA ASP A 93 -11.16 -8.13 -50.05
C ASP A 93 -10.58 -7.01 -49.15
N ARG A 94 -10.19 -5.90 -49.77
CA ARG A 94 -9.63 -4.74 -49.05
C ARG A 94 -10.62 -4.08 -48.10
N GLU A 95 -11.91 -4.08 -48.45
CA GLU A 95 -12.96 -3.46 -47.64
C GLU A 95 -13.34 -4.33 -46.44
N THR A 96 -13.49 -5.64 -46.63
CA THR A 96 -13.74 -6.59 -45.53
C THR A 96 -12.55 -6.66 -44.57
N LYS A 97 -11.30 -6.56 -45.04
CA LYS A 97 -10.11 -6.34 -44.17
C LYS A 97 -10.25 -5.08 -43.30
N ARG A 98 -10.73 -3.96 -43.86
CA ARG A 98 -10.95 -2.71 -43.10
C ARG A 98 -12.05 -2.89 -42.04
N GLN A 99 -13.17 -3.53 -42.39
CA GLN A 99 -14.27 -3.80 -41.46
C GLN A 99 -13.86 -4.74 -40.32
N LEU A 100 -13.19 -5.85 -40.64
CA LEU A 100 -12.64 -6.79 -39.66
C LEU A 100 -11.66 -6.10 -38.70
N ARG A 101 -10.73 -5.29 -39.24
CA ARG A 101 -9.78 -4.52 -38.42
C ARG A 101 -10.52 -3.57 -37.46
N ALA A 102 -11.52 -2.84 -37.94
CA ALA A 102 -12.30 -1.92 -37.11
C ALA A 102 -13.02 -2.65 -35.97
N GLY A 103 -13.78 -3.70 -36.26
CA GLY A 103 -14.52 -4.47 -35.25
C GLY A 103 -13.64 -5.30 -34.30
N ILE A 104 -12.39 -5.60 -34.68
CA ILE A 104 -11.40 -6.19 -33.76
C ILE A 104 -10.81 -5.12 -32.82
N ILE A 105 -10.47 -3.94 -33.35
CA ILE A 105 -9.97 -2.83 -32.53
C ILE A 105 -11.03 -2.39 -31.51
N GLU A 106 -12.29 -2.25 -31.92
CA GLU A 106 -13.41 -1.91 -31.03
C GLU A 106 -13.58 -2.93 -29.88
N ARG A 107 -13.68 -4.22 -30.21
CA ARG A 107 -13.73 -5.30 -29.20
C ARG A 107 -12.53 -5.30 -28.25
N SER A 108 -11.33 -4.96 -28.74
CA SER A 108 -10.14 -4.84 -27.89
C SER A 108 -10.22 -3.65 -26.91
N GLN A 109 -10.78 -2.52 -27.33
CA GLN A 109 -10.97 -1.36 -26.47
C GLN A 109 -12.01 -1.63 -25.39
N ASP A 110 -13.10 -2.34 -25.71
CA ASP A 110 -14.12 -2.75 -24.75
C ASP A 110 -13.57 -3.77 -23.75
N ALA A 111 -12.81 -4.78 -24.21
CA ALA A 111 -12.14 -5.74 -23.33
C ALA A 111 -11.16 -5.05 -22.36
N ILE A 112 -10.40 -4.05 -22.83
CA ILE A 112 -9.53 -3.23 -21.97
C ILE A 112 -10.36 -2.41 -20.97
N ARG A 113 -11.50 -1.84 -21.37
CA ARG A 113 -12.39 -1.06 -20.49
C ARG A 113 -12.98 -1.91 -19.38
N GLU A 114 -13.49 -3.11 -19.68
CA GLU A 114 -14.04 -4.02 -18.67
C GLU A 114 -12.95 -4.61 -17.75
N ARG A 115 -11.76 -4.94 -18.29
CA ARG A 115 -10.58 -5.29 -17.48
C ARG A 115 -10.14 -4.13 -16.58
N GLY A 116 -10.40 -2.87 -16.96
CA GLY A 116 -10.20 -1.68 -16.13
C GLY A 116 -11.20 -1.58 -14.98
N LYS A 117 -12.50 -1.69 -15.27
CA LYS A 117 -13.57 -1.65 -14.26
C LYS A 117 -13.40 -2.73 -13.20
N THR A 118 -13.26 -3.98 -13.62
CA THR A 118 -13.09 -5.14 -12.71
C THR A 118 -11.87 -5.01 -11.79
N LYS A 119 -10.76 -4.41 -12.27
CA LYS A 119 -9.59 -4.08 -11.42
C LYS A 119 -9.92 -3.01 -10.37
N SER A 120 -10.67 -1.96 -10.74
CA SER A 120 -11.11 -0.94 -9.78
C SER A 120 -12.06 -1.53 -8.74
N GLU A 121 -13.07 -2.27 -9.18
CA GLU A 121 -14.04 -2.93 -8.30
C GLU A 121 -13.37 -3.89 -7.32
N LYS A 122 -12.40 -4.69 -7.79
CA LYS A 122 -11.60 -5.58 -6.92
C LYS A 122 -10.77 -4.80 -5.89
N ARG A 123 -10.16 -3.67 -6.28
CA ARG A 123 -9.42 -2.79 -5.36
C ARG A 123 -10.35 -2.21 -4.31
N ASP A 124 -11.49 -1.68 -4.72
CA ASP A 124 -12.47 -1.03 -3.84
C ASP A 124 -13.13 -2.05 -2.89
N TYR A 125 -13.34 -3.29 -3.35
CA TYR A 125 -13.76 -4.42 -2.52
C TYR A 125 -12.72 -4.76 -1.45
N LEU A 126 -11.45 -4.94 -1.84
CA LEU A 126 -10.36 -5.23 -0.89
C LEU A 126 -10.16 -4.11 0.12
N GLN A 127 -10.29 -2.85 -0.30
CA GLN A 127 -10.23 -1.69 0.60
C GLN A 127 -11.39 -1.69 1.61
N LYS A 128 -12.62 -1.98 1.17
CA LYS A 128 -13.78 -2.14 2.07
C LYS A 128 -13.60 -3.31 3.04
N GLN A 129 -13.03 -4.42 2.58
CA GLN A 129 -12.75 -5.58 3.42
C GLN A 129 -11.68 -5.27 4.49
N ALA A 130 -10.61 -4.55 4.12
CA ALA A 130 -9.57 -4.10 5.06
C ALA A 130 -10.13 -3.12 6.11
N VAL A 131 -10.91 -2.12 5.70
CA VAL A 131 -11.58 -1.18 6.62
C VAL A 131 -12.54 -1.91 7.56
N ARG A 132 -13.29 -2.90 7.05
CA ARG A 132 -14.18 -3.72 7.89
C ARG A 132 -13.41 -4.55 8.92
N ALA A 133 -12.31 -5.18 8.52
CA ALA A 133 -11.45 -5.93 9.43
C ALA A 133 -10.84 -5.03 10.52
N GLN A 134 -10.45 -3.80 10.18
CA GLN A 134 -9.99 -2.82 11.17
C GLN A 134 -11.10 -2.44 12.16
N ILE A 135 -12.32 -2.16 11.69
CA ILE A 135 -13.46 -1.87 12.57
C ILE A 135 -13.80 -3.07 13.47
N ASP A 136 -13.75 -4.30 12.95
CA ASP A 136 -13.99 -5.52 13.74
C ASP A 136 -12.89 -5.74 14.81
N LEU A 137 -11.63 -5.33 14.55
CA LEU A 137 -10.57 -5.31 15.56
C LEU A 137 -10.80 -4.20 16.61
N ASP A 138 -11.02 -2.96 16.16
CA ASP A 138 -11.18 -1.80 17.05
C ASP A 138 -12.38 -2.01 17.99
N THR A 139 -13.52 -2.48 17.48
CA THR A 139 -14.69 -2.85 18.30
C THR A 139 -14.38 -3.97 19.31
N SER A 140 -13.58 -4.98 18.95
CA SER A 140 -13.12 -5.99 19.90
C SER A 140 -12.26 -5.40 21.02
N THR A 141 -11.40 -4.41 20.71
CA THR A 141 -10.59 -3.74 21.74
C THR A 141 -11.43 -2.85 22.66
N LEU A 142 -12.38 -2.08 22.12
CA LEU A 142 -13.29 -1.25 22.89
C LEU A 142 -14.15 -2.10 23.84
N ASN A 143 -14.75 -3.18 23.35
CA ASN A 143 -15.54 -4.09 24.18
C ASN A 143 -14.73 -4.71 25.34
N LYS A 144 -13.42 -4.95 25.16
CA LYS A 144 -12.52 -5.39 26.25
C LYS A 144 -12.25 -4.28 27.26
N ILE A 145 -12.02 -3.04 26.80
CA ILE A 145 -11.80 -1.87 27.67
C ILE A 145 -13.03 -1.59 28.51
N ASP A 146 -14.22 -1.63 27.91
CA ASP A 146 -15.49 -1.46 28.64
C ASP A 146 -15.72 -2.57 29.67
N ALA A 147 -15.44 -3.84 29.32
CA ALA A 147 -15.52 -4.94 30.28
C ALA A 147 -14.57 -4.78 31.48
N MET A 148 -13.32 -4.34 31.26
CA MET A 148 -12.39 -4.03 32.34
C MET A 148 -12.87 -2.86 33.21
N ARG A 149 -13.36 -1.78 32.58
CA ARG A 149 -13.91 -0.60 33.28
C ARG A 149 -15.12 -0.96 34.13
N ASP A 150 -16.03 -1.77 33.62
CA ASP A 150 -17.20 -2.24 34.36
C ASP A 150 -16.81 -3.18 35.49
N SER A 151 -15.80 -4.04 35.30
CA SER A 151 -15.25 -4.87 36.38
C SER A 151 -14.66 -4.03 37.52
N HIS A 152 -13.76 -3.08 37.23
CA HIS A 152 -13.17 -2.19 38.25
C HIS A 152 -14.25 -1.36 38.96
N ARG A 153 -15.31 -0.95 38.25
CA ARG A 153 -16.43 -0.20 38.84
C ARG A 153 -17.30 -1.08 39.74
N MET A 154 -17.55 -2.34 39.38
CA MET A 154 -18.26 -3.27 40.24
C MET A 154 -17.47 -3.59 41.52
N GLU A 155 -16.15 -3.74 41.40
CA GLU A 155 -15.23 -3.90 42.53
C GLU A 155 -15.27 -2.67 43.46
N ALA A 156 -15.09 -1.46 42.93
CA ALA A 156 -15.17 -0.22 43.72
C ALA A 156 -16.56 0.02 44.36
N MET A 157 -17.66 -0.38 43.71
CA MET A 157 -18.99 -0.34 44.34
C MET A 157 -19.15 -1.38 45.45
N LYS A 158 -18.55 -2.57 45.28
CA LYS A 158 -18.54 -3.60 46.30
C LYS A 158 -17.71 -3.17 47.51
N ASP A 159 -16.52 -2.62 47.32
CA ASP A 159 -15.67 -2.09 48.40
C ASP A 159 -16.40 -1.00 49.21
N LEU A 160 -17.22 -0.18 48.56
CA LEU A 160 -18.03 0.85 49.22
C LEU A 160 -19.17 0.23 50.05
N GLU A 161 -19.83 -0.82 49.54
CA GLU A 161 -20.88 -1.54 50.28
C GLU A 161 -20.29 -2.39 51.42
N ASP A 162 -19.12 -2.98 51.23
CA ASP A 162 -18.35 -3.71 52.25
C ASP A 162 -17.88 -2.74 53.35
N TRP A 163 -17.36 -1.55 52.98
CA TRP A 163 -17.04 -0.47 53.93
C TRP A 163 -18.27 0.00 54.70
N ARG A 164 -19.39 0.23 54.01
CA ARG A 164 -20.67 0.61 54.63
C ARG A 164 -21.11 -0.45 55.65
N SER A 165 -21.09 -1.72 55.26
CA SER A 165 -21.47 -2.84 56.12
C SER A 165 -20.56 -3.02 57.34
N GLN A 166 -19.29 -2.60 57.24
CA GLN A 166 -18.32 -2.63 58.34
C GLN A 166 -18.38 -1.38 59.24
N SER A 167 -18.91 -0.25 58.74
CA SER A 167 -18.98 1.02 59.47
C SER A 167 -20.36 1.33 60.06
N GLU A 168 -21.43 0.68 59.58
CA GLU A 168 -22.73 0.65 60.24
C GLU A 168 -22.72 -0.31 61.45
N GLU A 169 -22.12 0.10 62.57
CA GLU A 169 -22.67 -0.32 63.87
C GLU A 169 -24.11 0.24 64.00
N PRO A 170 -25.05 -0.49 64.62
CA PRO A 170 -26.47 -0.33 64.31
C PRO A 170 -27.13 0.87 65.01
N ILE A 171 -26.92 2.07 64.46
CA ILE A 171 -27.52 3.32 64.95
C ILE A 171 -29.05 3.38 64.72
N LEU A 172 -29.61 2.52 63.85
CA LEU A 172 -31.03 2.54 63.44
C LEU A 172 -31.79 1.22 63.67
N LEU A 173 -31.57 0.56 64.81
CA LEU A 173 -32.50 -0.48 65.29
C LEU A 173 -33.83 0.16 65.78
N GLY A 174 -34.78 0.39 64.86
CA GLY A 174 -36.15 0.75 65.24
C GLY A 174 -36.97 1.62 64.28
N ILE A 175 -36.52 1.91 63.06
CA ILE A 175 -37.31 2.71 62.09
C ILE A 175 -37.68 1.85 60.87
N GLU A 176 -38.98 1.56 60.72
CA GLU A 176 -39.53 0.92 59.51
C GLU A 176 -39.53 1.88 58.32
N GLY A 177 -38.40 1.96 57.61
CA GLY A 177 -38.29 2.66 56.34
C GLY A 177 -38.50 1.72 55.15
N ARG A 178 -39.47 2.01 54.26
CA ARG A 178 -39.53 1.33 52.96
C ARG A 178 -38.24 1.60 52.17
N LYS A 179 -37.56 0.54 51.76
CA LYS A 179 -36.41 0.60 50.83
C LYS A 179 -36.86 1.34 49.57
N GLN A 180 -36.30 2.51 49.31
CA GLN A 180 -36.65 3.30 48.12
C GLN A 180 -35.83 2.78 46.94
N ASP A 181 -36.50 2.12 45.98
CA ASP A 181 -35.83 1.61 44.79
C ASP A 181 -35.11 2.73 44.06
N ASN A 182 -33.83 2.47 43.77
CA ASN A 182 -32.92 3.48 43.27
C ASN A 182 -33.29 3.81 41.81
N ARG A 183 -34.08 4.88 41.60
CA ARG A 183 -34.63 5.28 40.28
C ARG A 183 -33.56 5.60 39.22
N LYS A 184 -32.28 5.60 39.59
CA LYS A 184 -31.11 5.68 38.70
C LYS A 184 -30.30 4.37 38.71
N ALA A 185 -30.98 3.22 38.66
CA ALA A 185 -30.32 1.95 38.36
C ALA A 185 -29.50 2.10 37.06
N TYR A 186 -28.21 1.78 37.13
CA TYR A 186 -27.29 1.95 36.02
C TYR A 186 -27.72 1.08 34.83
N ARG A 187 -27.93 1.71 33.67
CA ARG A 187 -28.05 1.00 32.40
C ARG A 187 -26.65 0.85 31.82
N PRO A 188 -26.18 -0.37 31.48
CA PRO A 188 -24.92 -0.54 30.76
C PRO A 188 -24.98 0.21 29.41
N PRO A 189 -23.85 0.73 28.91
CA PRO A 189 -23.79 1.26 27.56
C PRO A 189 -24.25 0.17 26.57
N LEU A 190 -24.89 0.60 25.47
CA LEU A 190 -25.22 -0.34 24.40
C LEU A 190 -23.92 -0.96 23.89
N LYS A 191 -23.83 -2.29 23.90
CA LYS A 191 -22.70 -3.03 23.30
C LYS A 191 -22.45 -2.49 21.90
N TRP A 192 -21.21 -2.09 21.59
CA TRP A 192 -20.88 -1.56 20.28
C TRP A 192 -20.88 -2.70 19.25
N PHE A 193 -22.00 -2.81 18.53
CA PHE A 193 -22.23 -3.64 17.34
C PHE A 193 -21.71 -5.09 17.42
N LYS A 194 -22.35 -5.91 18.27
CA LYS A 194 -22.82 -7.29 18.02
C LYS A 194 -23.34 -7.90 19.32
N ASP A 195 -24.51 -8.52 19.25
CA ASP A 195 -24.84 -9.64 20.13
C ASP A 195 -24.40 -10.95 19.43
N GLU A 196 -24.33 -12.05 20.16
CA GLU A 196 -23.70 -13.30 19.69
C GLU A 196 -24.44 -13.96 18.50
N ASP A 197 -25.69 -13.58 18.26
CA ASP A 197 -26.57 -14.13 17.21
C ASP A 197 -26.63 -13.32 15.89
N GLY A 198 -25.56 -12.62 15.52
CA GLY A 198 -25.30 -12.17 14.12
C GLY A 198 -26.28 -11.17 13.45
N GLY A 199 -27.38 -10.78 14.09
CA GLY A 199 -28.46 -10.00 13.49
C GLY A 199 -28.31 -8.48 13.65
N VAL A 200 -28.06 -7.75 12.55
CA VAL A 200 -28.00 -6.28 12.56
C VAL A 200 -29.41 -5.67 12.57
N LYS A 201 -29.90 -5.26 13.75
CA LYS A 201 -31.09 -4.38 13.84
C LYS A 201 -30.71 -2.94 13.46
N ARG A 202 -31.22 -2.44 12.33
CA ARG A 202 -31.30 -1.00 12.06
C ARG A 202 -32.46 -0.42 12.88
N SER A 203 -32.14 0.50 13.80
CA SER A 203 -33.16 1.24 14.55
C SER A 203 -33.88 2.23 13.64
N ILE A 204 -35.18 2.04 13.45
CA ILE A 204 -36.06 3.08 12.91
C ILE A 204 -36.34 4.09 14.04
N SER A 205 -36.31 5.37 13.70
CA SER A 205 -36.57 6.49 14.60
C SER A 205 -38.06 6.65 14.92
N GLY A 206 -38.39 7.04 16.15
CA GLY A 206 -39.69 7.66 16.46
C GLY A 206 -40.28 7.29 17.82
N GLN A 207 -40.22 8.27 18.74
CA GLN A 207 -41.26 8.63 19.71
C GLN A 207 -42.21 7.53 20.24
N GLU A 208 -42.06 7.19 21.54
CA GLU A 208 -43.17 7.21 22.50
C GLU A 208 -42.65 7.12 23.95
N GLU A 209 -42.56 8.27 24.63
CA GLU A 209 -42.50 8.34 26.10
C GLU A 209 -43.90 8.69 26.62
N VAL A 210 -44.67 7.71 27.12
CA VAL A 210 -45.87 7.99 27.92
C VAL A 210 -45.99 7.03 29.11
N LEU A 211 -45.73 7.59 30.30
CA LEU A 211 -46.36 7.32 31.61
C LEU A 211 -47.00 5.94 31.89
N ALA A 212 -46.40 5.19 32.83
CA ALA A 212 -47.16 4.39 33.81
C ALA A 212 -46.38 4.19 35.12
N LEU A 213 -46.98 4.51 36.26
CA LEU A 213 -46.61 4.03 37.60
C LEU A 213 -47.70 3.05 38.09
N PRO A 214 -47.37 2.01 38.87
CA PRO A 214 -48.33 0.97 39.24
C PRO A 214 -49.00 1.20 40.61
N GLY A 215 -50.27 0.77 40.73
CA GLY A 215 -50.87 0.32 41.99
C GLY A 215 -52.27 0.86 42.33
N CYS A 216 -53.31 0.03 42.21
CA CYS A 216 -54.02 -0.59 43.36
C CYS A 216 -55.45 -1.11 43.05
N THR A 217 -55.72 -2.32 43.56
CA THR A 217 -56.98 -2.86 44.13
C THR A 217 -58.29 -3.00 43.32
N ASN A 218 -58.64 -4.27 43.13
CA ASN A 218 -59.92 -4.95 43.46
C ASN A 218 -61.20 -4.87 42.59
N GLU A 219 -61.85 -6.06 42.57
CA GLU A 219 -63.29 -6.37 42.40
C GLU A 219 -63.96 -6.38 41.01
N THR A 220 -63.98 -7.59 40.44
CA THR A 220 -65.14 -8.30 39.83
C THR A 220 -66.34 -7.52 39.29
N HIS A 221 -66.69 -7.74 38.01
CA HIS A 221 -67.88 -8.52 37.56
C HIS A 221 -68.10 -8.47 36.02
N HIS A 222 -68.63 -9.57 35.45
CA HIS A 222 -69.31 -9.75 34.12
C HIS A 222 -68.64 -9.21 32.82
N ALA A 223 -68.24 -9.98 31.80
CA ALA A 223 -68.93 -11.01 30.96
C ALA A 223 -69.37 -10.47 29.56
N VAL A 224 -69.53 -11.41 28.59
CA VAL A 224 -70.08 -11.29 27.21
C VAL A 224 -69.08 -11.20 26.03
N SER A 225 -68.76 -12.39 25.51
CA SER A 225 -68.85 -12.89 24.11
C SER A 225 -68.35 -12.11 22.87
N SER A 226 -67.61 -12.87 22.02
CA SER A 226 -67.69 -13.00 20.54
C SER A 226 -67.54 -11.75 19.64
N GLU A 227 -66.85 -11.79 18.49
CA GLU A 227 -67.01 -12.77 17.41
C GLU A 227 -65.72 -13.14 16.63
N LYS A 228 -65.89 -14.18 15.81
CA LYS A 228 -64.89 -14.89 15.01
C LYS A 228 -64.99 -14.43 13.55
N LEU A 229 -63.87 -14.20 12.87
CA LEU A 229 -63.86 -14.20 11.40
C LEU A 229 -62.52 -14.74 10.87
N GLU A 230 -62.56 -16.02 10.49
CA GLU A 230 -61.50 -16.66 9.70
C GLU A 230 -61.61 -16.21 8.23
N MET A 231 -60.47 -16.00 7.57
CA MET A 231 -60.36 -16.16 6.11
C MET A 231 -59.13 -17.00 5.80
N LYS A 232 -59.30 -18.02 4.96
CA LYS A 232 -58.32 -19.08 4.69
C LYS A 232 -57.46 -18.78 3.47
N LYS A 233 -56.18 -19.14 3.58
CA LYS A 233 -55.30 -19.77 2.58
C LYS A 233 -55.44 -19.38 1.10
N HIS A 234 -54.31 -18.99 0.50
CA HIS A 234 -53.69 -19.89 -0.47
C HIS A 234 -52.17 -19.96 -0.29
N SER A 235 -51.68 -21.18 -0.32
CA SER A 235 -50.28 -21.59 -0.43
C SER A 235 -50.12 -22.22 -1.81
N ASP A 236 -48.98 -22.05 -2.45
CA ASP A 236 -48.47 -23.03 -3.41
C ASP A 236 -46.95 -23.11 -3.24
N ASP A 237 -46.47 -24.34 -3.08
CA ASP A 237 -45.11 -24.69 -2.72
C ASP A 237 -44.24 -24.94 -3.97
N LEU A 238 -42.91 -24.91 -3.81
CA LEU A 238 -42.02 -25.94 -4.37
C LEU A 238 -40.57 -25.74 -3.87
N GLU A 239 -40.23 -26.47 -2.81
CA GLU A 239 -38.85 -26.84 -2.49
C GLU A 239 -38.39 -28.02 -3.37
N VAL A 240 -37.06 -28.24 -3.38
CA VAL A 240 -36.25 -29.46 -3.63
C VAL A 240 -35.01 -29.04 -4.44
N GLY A 241 -33.78 -29.34 -4.03
CA GLY A 241 -33.30 -29.97 -2.80
C GLY A 241 -31.76 -29.96 -2.81
N ILE A 242 -31.12 -30.03 -1.64
CA ILE A 242 -29.66 -30.16 -1.53
C ILE A 242 -29.36 -31.59 -1.11
N GLU A 243 -28.73 -32.37 -1.99
CA GLU A 243 -28.15 -33.67 -1.63
C GLU A 243 -26.77 -33.44 -1.02
N GLU A 244 -26.61 -33.84 0.25
CA GLU A 244 -25.29 -34.03 0.86
C GLU A 244 -24.71 -35.37 0.38
N CYS A 245 -23.46 -35.34 -0.12
CA CYS A 245 -22.66 -36.55 -0.33
C CYS A 245 -21.28 -36.35 0.30
N ASN A 246 -21.07 -36.94 1.47
CA ASN A 246 -19.73 -37.31 1.92
C ASN A 246 -19.16 -38.38 0.97
N ASP A 247 -17.89 -38.27 0.57
CA ASP A 247 -16.90 -39.19 1.14
C ASP A 247 -15.45 -38.71 0.94
N HIS A 248 -14.54 -39.44 1.60
CA HIS A 248 -13.14 -39.13 1.77
C HIS A 248 -12.24 -39.13 0.52
N ASN A 249 -11.09 -38.48 0.70
CA ASN A 249 -9.77 -38.77 0.09
C ASN A 249 -9.51 -38.22 -1.32
N VAL A 250 -8.69 -37.15 -1.42
CA VAL A 250 -7.63 -37.01 -2.43
C VAL A 250 -6.58 -35.96 -2.02
N LYS A 251 -5.33 -36.36 -2.23
CA LYS A 251 -4.03 -35.66 -2.20
C LYS A 251 -4.05 -34.12 -2.33
N ARG A 252 -3.28 -33.44 -1.45
CA ARG A 252 -2.82 -32.05 -1.64
C ARG A 252 -2.05 -31.92 -2.96
N THR A 253 -2.45 -30.97 -3.80
CA THR A 253 -1.62 -30.39 -4.86
C THR A 253 -1.64 -28.88 -4.71
N GLU A 254 -0.45 -28.29 -4.54
CA GLU A 254 -0.27 -26.86 -4.32
C GLU A 254 -0.37 -26.09 -5.65
N ALA A 255 -1.36 -25.21 -5.78
CA ALA A 255 -1.48 -24.29 -6.91
C ALA A 255 -0.85 -22.94 -6.55
N ILE A 256 0.38 -22.73 -7.00
CA ILE A 256 1.12 -21.48 -6.79
C ILE A 256 0.65 -20.44 -7.83
N ASP A 257 -0.14 -19.46 -7.37
CA ASP A 257 -0.65 -18.37 -8.22
C ASP A 257 0.48 -17.37 -8.55
N ARG A 258 1.14 -17.57 -9.70
CA ARG A 258 2.16 -16.65 -10.23
C ARG A 258 1.48 -15.58 -11.10
N LYS A 259 1.35 -14.35 -10.59
CA LYS A 259 1.03 -13.18 -11.42
C LYS A 259 2.14 -12.14 -11.43
N SER A 260 2.45 -11.72 -12.65
CA SER A 260 3.56 -10.83 -12.99
C SER A 260 3.37 -9.41 -12.46
N MET A 261 4.44 -8.84 -11.92
CA MET A 261 4.64 -7.41 -11.84
C MET A 261 6.04 -7.09 -12.36
N ASN A 262 6.13 -6.46 -13.52
CA ASN A 262 7.06 -5.35 -13.69
C ASN A 262 6.64 -4.42 -14.84
N CYS A 263 6.72 -3.12 -14.59
CA CYS A 263 7.12 -2.05 -15.53
C CYS A 263 6.71 -0.69 -14.97
N GLN A 264 7.57 -0.09 -14.15
CA GLN A 264 7.69 1.36 -14.04
C GLN A 264 9.05 1.72 -13.44
N LEU A 265 9.95 2.22 -14.29
CA LEU A 265 11.18 2.89 -13.92
C LEU A 265 11.32 4.11 -14.82
N GLN A 266 11.05 5.29 -14.28
CA GLN A 266 11.79 6.54 -14.48
C GLN A 266 11.01 7.69 -13.82
N GLU A 267 11.41 8.05 -12.60
CA GLU A 267 11.27 9.41 -12.11
C GLU A 267 12.66 9.91 -11.74
N SER A 268 13.11 10.91 -12.50
CA SER A 268 14.42 11.54 -12.34
C SER A 268 14.32 12.72 -11.39
N ILE A 269 15.13 12.70 -10.33
CA ILE A 269 15.37 13.85 -9.46
C ILE A 269 16.15 14.90 -10.25
N CYS A 270 15.67 16.14 -10.29
CA CYS A 270 16.48 17.32 -10.61
C CYS A 270 16.23 18.41 -9.57
N THR A 271 17.32 18.99 -9.07
CA THR A 271 17.38 20.06 -8.08
C THR A 271 17.26 21.44 -8.73
N LEU A 272 16.93 22.44 -7.90
CA LEU A 272 16.99 23.86 -8.24
C LEU A 272 18.45 24.32 -8.49
N GLU A 273 18.64 25.25 -9.43
CA GLU A 273 19.37 26.52 -9.22
C GLU A 273 19.24 27.47 -10.43
N ASP A 274 18.84 28.70 -10.13
CA ASP A 274 18.94 30.01 -10.83
C ASP A 274 19.31 30.14 -12.33
N SER A 275 18.54 30.95 -13.06
CA SER A 275 19.02 32.24 -13.64
C SER A 275 17.97 33.03 -14.44
N ASP A 276 18.25 34.33 -14.60
CA ASP A 276 17.37 35.45 -14.96
C ASP A 276 16.70 35.49 -16.37
N ASN A 277 15.73 36.41 -16.45
CA ASN A 277 15.43 37.35 -17.57
C ASN A 277 14.31 37.07 -18.61
N ILE A 278 13.24 37.87 -18.44
CA ILE A 278 12.69 38.85 -19.43
C ILE A 278 11.69 38.38 -20.51
N SER A 279 10.47 38.92 -20.33
CA SER A 279 9.49 39.45 -21.31
C SER A 279 8.58 38.52 -22.14
N LYS A 280 7.27 38.65 -21.84
CA LYS A 280 6.24 39.38 -22.62
C LYS A 280 5.15 38.59 -23.40
N ASP A 281 3.97 39.19 -23.27
CA ASP A 281 2.77 39.21 -24.13
C ASP A 281 2.00 37.88 -24.35
N GLU A 282 0.67 37.82 -24.51
CA GLU A 282 -0.52 38.49 -23.91
C GLU A 282 -1.73 37.54 -24.17
N ASP A 283 -2.89 37.78 -23.54
CA ASP A 283 -4.25 37.41 -24.01
C ASP A 283 -4.68 35.91 -24.14
N ASP A 284 -5.93 35.49 -23.85
CA ASP A 284 -7.03 36.11 -23.09
C ASP A 284 -8.13 35.04 -22.72
N HIS A 285 -9.04 35.39 -21.79
CA HIS A 285 -10.40 34.82 -21.56
C HIS A 285 -10.57 33.32 -21.13
N SER A 286 -11.56 32.91 -20.32
CA SER A 286 -12.49 33.62 -19.42
C SER A 286 -13.25 32.61 -18.51
N HIS A 287 -13.68 33.05 -17.30
CA HIS A 287 -14.89 32.61 -16.53
C HIS A 287 -15.10 31.11 -16.17
N THR A 288 -15.84 30.67 -15.13
CA THR A 288 -16.35 31.14 -13.81
C THR A 288 -16.83 29.86 -13.06
N GLN A 289 -17.11 29.76 -11.75
CA GLN A 289 -16.91 30.58 -10.52
C GLN A 289 -16.96 29.60 -9.32
N LYS A 290 -16.39 29.94 -8.14
CA LYS A 290 -16.93 29.46 -6.85
C LYS A 290 -16.58 30.38 -5.68
N ARG A 291 -17.62 30.95 -5.06
CA ARG A 291 -17.55 31.91 -3.96
C ARG A 291 -17.07 31.25 -2.66
N LYS A 292 -16.35 32.02 -1.84
CA LYS A 292 -16.52 32.02 -0.37
C LYS A 292 -16.70 33.46 0.09
N ASN A 293 -17.64 33.68 1.00
CA ASN A 293 -17.92 35.00 1.54
C ASN A 293 -16.93 35.30 2.70
N SER A 294 -16.34 36.49 2.70
CA SER A 294 -15.74 37.08 3.90
C SER A 294 -16.27 38.50 4.06
N LEU A 295 -17.04 38.73 5.13
CA LEU A 295 -17.48 40.06 5.56
C LEU A 295 -16.32 40.78 6.26
N VAL A 296 -15.43 41.39 5.47
CA VAL A 296 -14.52 42.45 5.89
C VAL A 296 -14.45 43.45 4.74
N GLU A 297 -14.81 44.71 4.98
CA GLU A 297 -14.57 45.79 4.01
C GLU A 297 -13.07 46.07 3.96
N GLU A 298 -12.44 45.82 2.81
CA GLU A 298 -11.01 46.10 2.62
C GLU A 298 -10.76 47.61 2.61
N MET A 299 -10.27 48.14 3.74
CA MET A 299 -9.76 49.51 3.80
C MET A 299 -8.51 49.63 2.93
N ASN A 300 -8.62 50.36 1.82
CA ASN A 300 -7.50 50.70 0.93
C ASN A 300 -6.24 51.14 1.71
N GLU A 301 -5.07 50.59 1.35
CA GLU A 301 -3.78 50.88 2.00
C GLU A 301 -3.43 52.37 2.08
N LYS A 302 -3.93 53.18 1.15
CA LYS A 302 -3.77 54.64 1.15
C LYS A 302 -4.44 55.31 2.36
N SER A 303 -5.58 54.79 2.82
CA SER A 303 -6.30 55.27 4.00
C SER A 303 -5.60 54.87 5.30
N LEU A 304 -5.10 53.63 5.38
CA LEU A 304 -4.26 53.16 6.50
C LEU A 304 -2.98 54.00 6.63
N ASN A 305 -2.27 54.24 5.53
CA ASN A 305 -1.06 55.06 5.52
C ASN A 305 -1.32 56.55 5.81
N ALA A 306 -2.51 57.08 5.48
CA ALA A 306 -2.91 58.42 5.89
C ALA A 306 -3.15 58.48 7.41
N PHE A 307 -3.90 57.53 7.97
CA PHE A 307 -4.17 57.42 9.41
C PHE A 307 -2.89 57.31 10.24
N TYR A 308 -1.93 56.46 9.83
CA TYR A 308 -0.64 56.35 10.52
C TYR A 308 0.20 57.63 10.43
N LYS A 309 0.26 58.30 9.27
CA LYS A 309 0.96 59.60 9.12
C LYS A 309 0.33 60.74 9.91
N GLU A 310 -0.98 60.71 10.12
CA GLU A 310 -1.70 61.69 10.93
C GLU A 310 -1.41 61.47 12.43
N LYS A 311 -1.46 60.21 12.89
CA LYS A 311 -1.03 59.83 14.25
C LYS A 311 0.43 60.13 14.53
N GLU A 312 1.35 59.88 13.59
CA GLU A 312 2.77 60.23 13.75
C GLU A 312 2.99 61.74 13.94
N LYS A 313 2.24 62.59 13.21
CA LYS A 313 2.31 64.06 13.39
C LYS A 313 1.78 64.50 14.76
N GLU A 314 0.72 63.86 15.25
CA GLU A 314 0.10 64.14 16.54
C GLU A 314 1.07 63.85 17.72
N TYR A 315 1.81 62.74 17.67
CA TYR A 315 2.77 62.38 18.73
C TYR A 315 4.17 63.04 18.60
N SER A 316 4.57 63.50 17.41
CA SER A 316 5.98 63.83 17.14
C SER A 316 6.49 65.20 17.63
N ARG A 317 5.63 66.15 18.05
CA ARG A 317 6.09 67.52 18.44
C ARG A 317 6.42 67.71 19.92
N GLY A 318 5.66 67.13 20.84
CA GLY A 318 5.93 67.27 22.29
C GLY A 318 6.85 66.19 22.88
N SER A 319 6.78 64.96 22.34
CA SER A 319 7.44 63.79 22.93
C SER A 319 8.94 63.71 22.62
N LYS A 320 9.34 63.98 21.37
CA LYS A 320 10.73 63.80 20.92
C LYS A 320 11.73 64.70 21.63
N GLU A 321 11.42 65.98 21.86
CA GLU A 321 12.30 66.88 22.62
C GLU A 321 12.48 66.45 24.09
N LEU A 322 11.44 65.87 24.70
CA LEU A 322 11.49 65.38 26.07
C LEU A 322 12.43 64.17 26.18
N ILE A 323 12.30 63.24 25.23
CA ILE A 323 13.12 62.02 25.13
C ILE A 323 14.59 62.36 24.83
N GLU A 324 14.86 63.31 23.91
CA GLU A 324 16.23 63.77 23.64
C GLU A 324 16.90 64.43 24.86
N ARG A 325 16.15 65.18 25.67
CA ARG A 325 16.68 65.83 26.89
C ARG A 325 16.97 64.80 27.99
N LEU A 326 16.15 63.75 28.11
CA LEU A 326 16.38 62.62 29.02
C LEU A 326 17.61 61.80 28.62
N LEU A 327 17.77 61.48 27.32
CA LEU A 327 18.95 60.77 26.80
C LEU A 327 20.26 61.57 26.96
N LYS A 328 20.19 62.90 27.00
CA LYS A 328 21.34 63.80 27.23
C LYS A 328 21.63 64.08 28.72
N GLY A 329 20.98 63.37 29.65
CA GLY A 329 21.41 63.25 31.04
C GLY A 329 21.26 64.51 31.92
N LYS A 330 20.37 65.46 31.58
CA LYS A 330 20.11 66.67 32.39
C LYS A 330 18.76 66.57 33.13
N PRO A 331 18.74 66.43 34.47
CA PRO A 331 17.49 66.35 35.22
C PRO A 331 16.77 67.72 35.31
N LEU A 332 15.44 67.71 35.29
CA LEU A 332 14.64 68.91 35.55
C LEU A 332 14.73 69.30 37.04
N ARG A 333 15.32 70.46 37.34
CA ARG A 333 15.18 71.12 38.65
C ARG A 333 14.02 72.12 38.64
N ARG A 334 12.86 71.70 39.16
CA ARG A 334 11.83 72.52 39.83
C ARG A 334 11.15 71.58 40.84
N GLY A 335 10.98 71.88 42.13
CA GLY A 335 11.20 73.13 42.85
C GLY A 335 10.13 73.25 43.94
N GLY A 336 10.36 72.64 45.11
CA GLY A 336 9.39 72.58 46.21
C GLY A 336 9.89 71.64 47.31
N ILE A 337 9.60 71.96 48.58
CA ILE A 337 10.21 71.32 49.77
C ILE A 337 9.51 69.99 50.17
N PHE A 338 8.35 69.68 49.58
CA PHE A 338 7.58 68.45 49.80
C PHE A 338 7.28 67.73 48.48
N CYS A 339 8.29 67.08 47.89
CA CYS A 339 8.13 66.19 46.75
C CYS A 339 9.01 64.95 46.94
N ASP A 340 8.37 63.79 47.15
CA ASP A 340 9.06 62.52 47.43
C ASP A 340 9.86 61.99 46.24
N ALA A 341 10.95 61.29 46.54
CA ALA A 341 11.94 60.81 45.56
C ALA A 341 11.48 59.60 44.71
N GLU A 342 10.18 59.29 44.67
CA GLU A 342 9.64 58.03 44.16
C GLU A 342 9.25 58.03 42.66
N LYS A 343 9.54 59.10 41.91
CA LYS A 343 9.24 59.19 40.46
C LYS A 343 10.46 59.46 39.56
N ALA A 344 11.62 58.94 39.94
CA ALA A 344 12.72 58.74 39.01
C ALA A 344 12.49 57.46 38.18
N ILE A 345 11.97 57.58 36.96
CA ILE A 345 11.79 56.44 36.05
C ILE A 345 13.17 55.85 35.71
N PRO A 346 13.43 54.55 35.94
CA PRO A 346 14.72 53.95 35.63
C PRO A 346 14.97 53.93 34.13
N LEU A 347 16.23 54.13 33.73
CA LEU A 347 16.65 54.13 32.32
C LEU A 347 16.31 52.78 31.65
N PRO A 348 15.78 52.79 30.41
CA PRO A 348 15.45 51.55 29.71
C PRO A 348 16.69 50.68 29.51
N ARG A 349 16.56 49.38 29.82
CA ARG A 349 17.65 48.40 29.65
C ARG A 349 17.99 48.24 28.17
N LYS A 350 19.28 48.06 27.86
CA LYS A 350 19.76 47.79 26.49
C LYS A 350 19.16 46.48 25.98
N SER A 351 18.64 46.48 24.76
CA SER A 351 18.21 45.27 24.06
C SER A 351 19.40 44.48 23.54
N GLY A 352 19.25 43.17 23.44
CA GLY A 352 20.20 42.26 22.80
C GLY A 352 19.44 41.15 22.06
N THR A 353 19.96 40.74 20.91
CA THR A 353 19.34 39.72 20.07
C THR A 353 19.84 38.33 20.48
N ILE A 354 18.94 37.48 20.96
CA ILE A 354 19.25 36.07 21.25
C ILE A 354 18.93 35.26 20.00
N SER A 355 19.92 34.59 19.43
CA SER A 355 19.70 33.62 18.36
C SER A 355 19.16 32.32 18.97
N VAL A 356 17.85 32.08 18.82
CA VAL A 356 17.21 30.83 19.23
C VAL A 356 17.21 29.87 18.05
N LYS A 357 17.88 28.72 18.20
CA LYS A 357 17.74 27.59 17.28
C LYS A 357 16.69 26.64 17.86
N PHE A 358 15.62 26.40 17.12
CA PHE A 358 14.63 25.39 17.48
C PHE A 358 15.14 24.00 17.07
N SER A 359 14.92 23.01 17.93
CA SER A 359 15.13 21.61 17.57
C SER A 359 13.97 21.13 16.69
N GLU A 360 14.27 20.41 15.61
CA GLU A 360 13.25 19.80 14.77
C GLU A 360 12.48 18.74 15.57
N ARG A 361 11.14 18.75 15.48
CA ARG A 361 10.26 17.87 16.24
C ARG A 361 9.37 17.08 15.29
N ALA A 362 9.38 15.75 15.42
CA ALA A 362 8.59 14.84 14.58
C ALA A 362 7.07 14.92 14.83
N PHE A 363 6.65 15.39 16.01
CA PHE A 363 5.24 15.48 16.41
C PHE A 363 4.76 16.94 16.48
N PRO A 364 3.51 17.23 16.06
CA PRO A 364 2.97 18.59 15.98
C PRO A 364 2.54 19.20 17.33
N THR A 365 2.51 18.41 18.41
CA THR A 365 2.17 18.89 19.76
C THR A 365 3.20 19.90 20.30
N PRO A 366 2.80 20.86 21.16
CA PRO A 366 3.76 21.68 21.90
C PRO A 366 4.51 20.83 22.94
N ALA A 367 5.81 21.05 23.12
CA ALA A 367 6.63 20.29 24.09
C ALA A 367 6.18 20.43 25.57
N ARG A 368 5.27 21.35 25.87
CA ARG A 368 4.63 21.50 27.19
C ARG A 368 3.54 20.45 27.46
N GLU A 369 3.01 19.87 26.40
CA GLU A 369 1.89 18.90 26.41
C GLU A 369 2.35 17.52 25.89
N SER A 370 3.64 17.36 25.60
CA SER A 370 4.20 16.11 25.06
C SER A 370 4.47 15.08 26.15
N HIS A 371 3.77 13.95 26.07
CA HIS A 371 4.12 12.74 26.81
C HIS A 371 5.32 12.08 26.13
N GLN A 372 6.52 12.66 26.31
CA GLN A 372 7.74 12.30 25.57
C GLN A 372 8.05 10.79 25.64
N LEU A 373 7.81 10.15 26.78
CA LEU A 373 7.99 8.70 26.96
C LEU A 373 6.97 7.89 26.11
N GLU A 374 5.70 8.29 26.09
CA GLU A 374 4.66 7.61 25.30
C GLU A 374 4.87 7.81 23.79
N GLU A 375 5.34 8.99 23.38
CA GLU A 375 5.74 9.30 22.00
C GLU A 375 6.96 8.45 21.56
N GLN A 376 7.96 8.29 22.43
CA GLN A 376 9.11 7.41 22.20
C GLN A 376 8.68 5.94 22.13
N GLU A 377 7.88 5.46 23.09
CA GLU A 377 7.31 4.12 23.06
C GLU A 377 6.47 3.87 21.80
N TRP A 378 5.73 4.87 21.29
CA TRP A 378 4.95 4.75 20.06
C TRP A 378 5.86 4.61 18.84
N LEU A 379 6.94 5.40 18.75
CA LEU A 379 7.96 5.26 17.71
C LEU A 379 8.64 3.90 17.79
N GLU A 380 9.01 3.44 18.98
CA GLU A 380 9.60 2.11 19.20
C GLU A 380 8.64 0.97 18.83
N LYS A 381 7.36 1.07 19.20
CA LYS A 381 6.32 0.10 18.80
C LYS A 381 6.15 0.07 17.28
N GLN A 382 6.18 1.25 16.62
CA GLN A 382 6.09 1.36 15.17
C GLN A 382 7.34 0.79 14.46
N ALA A 383 8.54 1.11 14.95
CA ALA A 383 9.80 0.55 14.44
C ALA A 383 9.87 -0.97 14.65
N LYS A 384 9.44 -1.48 15.82
CA LYS A 384 9.36 -2.92 16.11
C LYS A 384 8.37 -3.64 15.19
N ALA A 385 7.21 -3.03 14.89
CA ALA A 385 6.28 -3.56 13.91
C ALA A 385 6.85 -3.55 12.48
N ARG A 386 7.56 -2.48 12.08
CA ARG A 386 8.28 -2.42 10.79
C ARG A 386 9.35 -3.52 10.69
N LYS A 387 10.18 -3.72 11.73
CA LYS A 387 11.17 -4.80 11.83
C LYS A 387 10.58 -6.21 11.77
N GLN A 388 9.32 -6.40 12.18
CA GLN A 388 8.60 -7.67 12.03
C GLN A 388 8.08 -7.91 10.60
N CYS A 389 7.59 -6.85 9.93
CA CYS A 389 6.98 -6.96 8.60
C CYS A 389 7.98 -6.82 7.44
N GLY A 390 9.17 -6.25 7.65
CA GLY A 390 10.17 -6.04 6.60
C GLY A 390 11.54 -5.62 7.11
N PHE A 391 12.42 -5.29 6.16
CA PHE A 391 13.77 -4.79 6.43
C PHE A 391 13.86 -3.31 6.04
N VAL A 392 14.04 -2.44 7.03
CA VAL A 392 14.26 -1.00 6.87
C VAL A 392 15.68 -0.71 7.35
N ALA A 393 16.53 -0.19 6.46
CA ALA A 393 17.96 -0.02 6.75
C ALA A 393 18.27 1.08 7.78
N GLU A 394 17.41 2.09 7.87
CA GLU A 394 17.54 3.23 8.78
C GLU A 394 17.26 2.87 10.24
N ASP A 395 16.51 1.79 10.49
CA ASP A 395 16.09 1.33 11.84
C ASP A 395 17.13 0.39 12.50
N LEU A 396 18.31 0.18 11.90
CA LEU A 396 19.35 -0.72 12.41
C LEU A 396 20.24 -0.06 13.46
N THR A 397 20.31 -0.69 14.64
CA THR A 397 21.29 -0.35 15.68
C THR A 397 22.72 -0.67 15.22
N PRO A 398 23.76 -0.06 15.81
CA PRO A 398 25.15 -0.30 15.41
C PRO A 398 25.58 -1.78 15.50
N GLU A 399 25.03 -2.53 16.44
CA GLU A 399 25.28 -3.98 16.60
C GLU A 399 24.63 -4.81 15.47
N GLU A 400 23.51 -4.35 14.91
CA GLU A 400 22.84 -4.98 13.76
C GLU A 400 23.52 -4.64 12.41
N GLN A 401 24.54 -3.79 12.40
CA GLN A 401 25.30 -3.43 11.18
C GLN A 401 26.45 -4.39 10.85
N ASP A 402 26.66 -5.45 11.64
CA ASP A 402 27.63 -6.49 11.30
C ASP A 402 27.22 -7.25 10.01
N PRO A 403 28.10 -7.40 9.00
CA PRO A 403 27.76 -8.10 7.75
C PRO A 403 27.35 -9.56 7.96
N GLN A 404 27.85 -10.21 9.02
CA GLN A 404 27.44 -11.56 9.41
C GLN A 404 26.01 -11.57 9.99
N TRP A 405 25.67 -10.59 10.84
CA TRP A 405 24.29 -10.44 11.35
C TRP A 405 23.31 -10.21 10.20
N LEU A 406 23.67 -9.34 9.25
CA LEU A 406 22.88 -9.07 8.04
C LEU A 406 22.70 -10.29 7.14
N LYS A 407 23.71 -11.16 7.05
CA LYS A 407 23.59 -12.47 6.39
C LYS A 407 22.56 -13.34 7.11
N ASP A 408 22.72 -13.52 8.42
CA ASP A 408 21.88 -14.42 9.21
C ASP A 408 20.42 -13.92 9.30
N LYS A 409 20.20 -12.60 9.31
CA LYS A 409 18.89 -11.97 9.19
C LYS A 409 18.27 -12.13 7.79
N GLY A 410 19.08 -12.04 6.74
CA GLY A 410 18.65 -12.37 5.38
C GLY A 410 18.25 -13.83 5.23
N ASP A 411 18.97 -14.76 5.89
CA ASP A 411 18.66 -16.19 5.91
C ASP A 411 17.33 -16.47 6.67
N GLU A 412 17.03 -15.70 7.73
CA GLU A 412 15.73 -15.73 8.42
C GLU A 412 14.59 -15.30 7.48
N PHE A 413 14.71 -14.15 6.80
CA PHE A 413 13.71 -13.69 5.84
C PHE A 413 13.54 -14.65 4.65
N PHE A 414 14.62 -15.28 4.18
CA PHE A 414 14.56 -16.29 3.13
C PHE A 414 13.79 -17.54 3.57
N LYS A 415 14.03 -18.02 4.81
CA LYS A 415 13.27 -19.15 5.40
C LYS A 415 11.79 -18.80 5.62
N ALA A 416 11.48 -17.55 5.93
CA ALA A 416 10.11 -17.03 6.04
C ALA A 416 9.42 -16.81 4.68
N GLY A 417 10.11 -17.05 3.55
CA GLY A 417 9.59 -16.80 2.20
C GLY A 417 9.55 -15.33 1.78
N ASN A 418 10.03 -14.40 2.62
CA ASN A 418 10.12 -12.97 2.30
C ASN A 418 11.41 -12.68 1.54
N TYR A 419 11.46 -13.10 0.27
CA TYR A 419 12.64 -12.93 -0.58
C TYR A 419 13.03 -11.46 -0.82
N LEU A 420 12.05 -10.54 -0.81
CA LEU A 420 12.32 -9.10 -0.95
C LEU A 420 13.04 -8.54 0.29
N GLY A 421 12.57 -8.87 1.50
CA GLY A 421 13.24 -8.53 2.75
C GLY A 421 14.66 -9.10 2.82
N ALA A 422 14.83 -10.36 2.38
CA ALA A 422 16.14 -11.01 2.29
C ALA A 422 17.09 -10.27 1.33
N ILE A 423 16.63 -9.89 0.12
CA ILE A 423 17.44 -9.12 -0.85
C ILE A 423 17.87 -7.77 -0.27
N SER A 424 16.98 -7.07 0.45
CA SER A 424 17.32 -5.80 1.10
C SER A 424 18.40 -6.00 2.18
N ALA A 425 18.25 -7.00 3.05
CA ALA A 425 19.23 -7.35 4.08
C ALA A 425 20.61 -7.69 3.48
N TYR A 426 20.66 -8.60 2.50
CA TYR A 426 21.91 -8.95 1.82
C TYR A 426 22.53 -7.77 1.07
N SER A 427 21.72 -6.92 0.44
CA SER A 427 22.22 -5.75 -0.28
C SER A 427 22.80 -4.69 0.67
N HIS A 428 22.29 -4.58 1.90
CA HIS A 428 22.90 -3.76 2.93
C HIS A 428 24.19 -4.39 3.48
N GLY A 429 24.23 -5.70 3.70
CA GLY A 429 25.48 -6.41 4.03
C GLY A 429 26.57 -6.19 2.98
N ILE A 430 26.21 -6.21 1.68
CA ILE A 430 27.14 -5.99 0.56
C ILE A 430 27.66 -4.55 0.52
N LYS A 431 26.83 -3.55 0.86
CA LYS A 431 27.29 -2.14 1.00
C LYS A 431 28.34 -1.97 2.11
N LEU A 432 28.29 -2.81 3.15
CA LEU A 432 29.19 -2.76 4.31
C LEU A 432 30.44 -3.63 4.10
N SER A 433 30.32 -4.77 3.43
CA SER A 433 31.45 -5.62 3.04
C SER A 433 31.27 -6.22 1.64
N GLU A 434 31.93 -5.65 0.63
CA GLU A 434 31.89 -6.18 -0.74
C GLU A 434 32.63 -7.53 -0.88
N HIS A 435 33.60 -7.83 -0.01
CA HIS A 435 34.40 -9.05 -0.10
C HIS A 435 33.72 -10.33 0.45
N MET A 436 32.53 -10.21 1.06
CA MET A 436 31.84 -11.35 1.67
C MET A 436 31.03 -12.14 0.62
N SER A 437 31.68 -13.10 -0.03
CA SER A 437 31.08 -13.93 -1.10
C SER A 437 29.77 -14.63 -0.69
N SER A 438 29.63 -15.02 0.58
CA SER A 438 28.40 -15.64 1.12
C SER A 438 27.13 -14.78 0.94
N LEU A 439 27.25 -13.45 0.98
CA LEU A 439 26.10 -12.56 0.77
C LEU A 439 25.60 -12.60 -0.68
N TYR A 440 26.50 -12.64 -1.65
CA TYR A 440 26.16 -12.81 -3.07
C TYR A 440 25.57 -14.20 -3.34
N VAL A 441 26.13 -15.25 -2.72
CA VAL A 441 25.58 -16.63 -2.79
C VAL A 441 24.13 -16.66 -2.33
N ASN A 442 23.80 -15.99 -1.21
CA ASN A 442 22.44 -16.03 -0.67
C ASN A 442 21.50 -15.04 -1.38
N ARG A 443 21.99 -13.89 -1.84
CA ARG A 443 21.21 -12.93 -2.65
C ARG A 443 20.86 -13.50 -4.03
N SER A 444 21.76 -14.24 -4.68
CA SER A 444 21.45 -14.93 -5.93
C SER A 444 20.35 -15.98 -5.75
N ALA A 445 20.31 -16.68 -4.61
CA ALA A 445 19.22 -17.60 -4.27
C ALA A 445 17.87 -16.88 -4.14
N ALA A 446 17.84 -15.72 -3.46
CA ALA A 446 16.63 -14.91 -3.33
C ALA A 446 16.17 -14.31 -4.67
N HIS A 447 17.10 -13.87 -5.53
CA HIS A 447 16.79 -13.44 -6.89
C HIS A 447 16.25 -14.58 -7.75
N TYR A 448 16.82 -15.78 -7.67
CA TYR A 448 16.31 -16.97 -8.37
C TYR A 448 14.89 -17.34 -7.93
N ALA A 449 14.61 -17.30 -6.62
CA ALA A 449 13.28 -17.58 -6.07
C ALA A 449 12.20 -16.58 -6.53
N LEU A 450 12.57 -15.30 -6.73
CA LEU A 450 11.70 -14.28 -7.32
C LEU A 450 11.60 -14.33 -8.86
N GLY A 451 12.37 -15.19 -9.54
CA GLY A 451 12.43 -15.22 -11.01
C GLY A 451 13.28 -14.10 -11.64
N ASN A 452 14.07 -13.37 -10.85
CA ASN A 452 15.00 -12.34 -11.32
C ASN A 452 16.31 -12.96 -11.83
N TYR A 453 16.21 -13.78 -12.88
CA TYR A 453 17.30 -14.65 -13.36
C TYR A 453 18.56 -13.88 -13.81
N TYR A 454 18.40 -12.70 -14.42
CA TYR A 454 19.52 -11.88 -14.86
C TYR A 454 20.41 -11.44 -13.67
N ARG A 455 19.80 -10.82 -12.64
CA ARG A 455 20.51 -10.43 -11.40
C ARG A 455 21.07 -11.64 -10.63
N CYS A 456 20.39 -12.79 -10.70
CA CYS A 456 20.91 -14.03 -10.14
C CYS A 456 22.21 -14.48 -10.83
N ALA A 457 22.31 -14.35 -12.15
CA ALA A 457 23.52 -14.68 -12.91
C ALA A 457 24.67 -13.70 -12.63
N GLU A 458 24.38 -12.39 -12.50
CA GLU A 458 25.35 -11.36 -12.09
C GLU A 458 25.92 -11.65 -10.70
N ASP A 459 25.05 -11.82 -9.69
CA ASP A 459 25.46 -12.12 -8.30
C ASP A 459 26.24 -13.43 -8.20
N SER A 460 25.84 -14.46 -8.95
CA SER A 460 26.55 -15.74 -8.98
C SER A 460 27.92 -15.62 -9.63
N SER A 461 28.11 -14.69 -10.58
CA SER A 461 29.40 -14.43 -11.21
C SER A 461 30.34 -13.65 -10.27
N LYS A 462 29.86 -12.57 -9.64
CA LYS A 462 30.61 -11.88 -8.58
C LYS A 462 30.99 -12.80 -7.41
N ALA A 463 30.09 -13.69 -7.01
CA ALA A 463 30.38 -14.68 -5.97
C ALA A 463 31.55 -15.62 -6.36
N LEU A 464 31.64 -16.03 -7.64
CA LEU A 464 32.72 -16.87 -8.14
C LEU A 464 34.06 -16.10 -8.23
N GLU A 465 34.04 -14.85 -8.68
CA GLU A 465 35.21 -13.95 -8.69
C GLU A 465 35.81 -13.78 -7.28
N LEU A 466 34.96 -13.62 -6.27
CA LEU A 466 35.37 -13.52 -4.86
C LEU A 466 35.83 -14.86 -4.23
N MET A 467 35.63 -16.00 -4.90
CA MET A 467 36.02 -17.34 -4.40
C MET A 467 37.35 -17.84 -5.02
N VAL A 468 38.24 -16.91 -5.37
CA VAL A 468 39.63 -17.18 -5.78
C VAL A 468 40.57 -16.88 -4.59
N PRO A 469 41.47 -17.79 -4.17
CA PRO A 469 41.81 -19.06 -4.80
C PRO A 469 40.80 -20.19 -4.55
N HIS A 470 40.77 -21.14 -5.48
CA HIS A 470 39.97 -22.37 -5.37
C HIS A 470 40.51 -23.27 -4.24
N CYS A 471 39.69 -23.52 -3.22
CA CYS A 471 40.02 -24.39 -2.10
C CYS A 471 38.92 -25.43 -1.84
N ASN A 472 39.17 -26.40 -0.96
CA ASN A 472 38.14 -27.39 -0.61
C ASN A 472 37.00 -26.78 0.21
N GLY A 473 37.27 -25.78 1.06
CA GLY A 473 36.24 -25.11 1.87
C GLY A 473 35.24 -24.29 1.06
N ASN A 474 35.66 -23.65 -0.04
CA ASN A 474 34.75 -22.91 -0.93
C ASN A 474 34.15 -23.76 -2.05
N LYS A 475 34.52 -25.04 -2.16
CA LYS A 475 34.11 -25.95 -3.23
C LYS A 475 32.60 -26.08 -3.37
N GLU A 476 31.88 -26.25 -2.25
CA GLU A 476 30.42 -26.39 -2.23
C GLU A 476 29.71 -25.06 -2.58
N SER A 477 30.21 -23.93 -2.09
CA SER A 477 29.67 -22.61 -2.44
C SER A 477 29.87 -22.28 -3.92
N ARG A 478 31.04 -22.60 -4.51
CA ARG A 478 31.28 -22.49 -5.95
C ARG A 478 30.34 -23.40 -6.76
N ALA A 479 30.13 -24.64 -6.33
CA ALA A 479 29.17 -25.54 -6.98
C ALA A 479 27.73 -24.98 -6.93
N ARG A 480 27.30 -24.40 -5.80
CA ARG A 480 25.99 -23.73 -5.68
C ARG A 480 25.87 -22.50 -6.59
N CYS A 481 26.94 -21.71 -6.77
CA CYS A 481 26.97 -20.59 -7.72
C CYS A 481 26.84 -21.05 -9.17
N HIS A 482 27.66 -22.02 -9.60
CA HIS A 482 27.57 -22.60 -10.95
C HIS A 482 26.18 -23.21 -11.21
N ALA A 483 25.63 -23.96 -10.26
CA ALA A 483 24.30 -24.55 -10.40
C ALA A 483 23.19 -23.50 -10.55
N ARG A 484 23.19 -22.44 -9.71
CA ARG A 484 22.21 -21.35 -9.80
C ARG A 484 22.38 -20.51 -11.06
N ARG A 485 23.61 -20.21 -11.46
CA ARG A 485 23.91 -19.48 -12.70
C ARG A 485 23.47 -20.27 -13.92
N GLY A 486 23.81 -21.56 -14.00
CA GLY A 486 23.38 -22.46 -15.05
C GLY A 486 21.86 -22.59 -15.15
N ALA A 487 21.20 -22.83 -14.01
CA ALA A 487 19.74 -22.88 -13.94
C ALA A 487 19.08 -21.54 -14.36
N ALA A 488 19.61 -20.40 -13.92
CA ALA A 488 19.12 -19.07 -14.33
C ALA A 488 19.27 -18.84 -15.84
N LEU A 489 20.41 -19.21 -16.43
CA LEU A 489 20.65 -19.11 -17.88
C LEU A 489 19.71 -20.03 -18.67
N CYS A 490 19.44 -21.25 -18.19
CA CYS A 490 18.42 -22.13 -18.77
C CYS A 490 17.00 -21.51 -18.70
N LYS A 491 16.65 -20.80 -17.61
CA LYS A 491 15.37 -20.06 -17.50
C LYS A 491 15.32 -18.80 -18.38
N LEU A 492 16.46 -18.25 -18.79
CA LEU A 492 16.60 -17.18 -19.77
C LEU A 492 16.67 -17.69 -21.22
N SER A 493 16.37 -18.98 -21.47
CA SER A 493 16.47 -19.62 -22.79
C SER A 493 17.87 -19.61 -23.42
N ALA A 494 18.92 -19.60 -22.60
CA ALA A 494 20.33 -19.69 -23.02
C ALA A 494 20.99 -21.04 -22.64
N PRO A 495 20.49 -22.20 -23.11
CA PRO A 495 20.99 -23.52 -22.70
C PRO A 495 22.45 -23.78 -23.06
N GLN A 496 22.94 -23.17 -24.14
CA GLN A 496 24.34 -23.25 -24.60
C GLN A 496 25.34 -22.83 -23.51
N HIS A 497 24.96 -21.87 -22.66
CA HIS A 497 25.76 -21.41 -21.53
C HIS A 497 25.31 -22.05 -20.21
N GLY A 498 24.02 -22.34 -20.07
CA GLY A 498 23.45 -22.87 -18.82
C GLY A 498 23.79 -24.34 -18.52
N ILE A 499 23.85 -25.21 -19.54
CA ILE A 499 24.13 -26.63 -19.36
C ILE A 499 25.60 -26.89 -18.96
N PRO A 500 26.62 -26.29 -19.61
CA PRO A 500 28.01 -26.43 -19.17
C PRO A 500 28.25 -25.96 -17.73
N GLU A 501 27.53 -24.95 -17.27
CA GLU A 501 27.59 -24.48 -15.87
C GLU A 501 27.00 -25.51 -14.88
N LEU A 502 25.90 -26.18 -15.24
CA LEU A 502 25.33 -27.29 -14.45
C LEU A 502 26.25 -28.51 -14.43
N GLU A 503 26.89 -28.82 -15.56
CA GLU A 503 27.90 -29.90 -15.65
C GLU A 503 29.15 -29.55 -14.81
N ALA A 504 29.64 -28.31 -14.88
CA ALA A 504 30.74 -27.83 -14.02
C ALA A 504 30.39 -27.94 -12.52
N ALA A 505 29.16 -27.56 -12.13
CA ALA A 505 28.69 -27.73 -10.75
C ALA A 505 28.68 -29.21 -10.31
N LEU A 506 28.33 -30.13 -11.22
CA LEU A 506 28.36 -31.57 -10.97
C LEU A 506 29.79 -32.12 -10.87
N THR A 507 30.76 -31.61 -11.65
CA THR A 507 32.18 -32.00 -11.48
C THR A 507 32.74 -31.60 -10.12
N LEU A 508 32.24 -30.50 -9.55
CA LEU A 508 32.60 -30.08 -8.20
C LEU A 508 31.90 -30.99 -7.16
N VAL A 509 30.59 -31.17 -7.22
CA VAL A 509 29.84 -31.99 -6.23
C VAL A 509 29.02 -33.09 -6.93
N PRO A 510 29.64 -34.25 -7.24
CA PRO A 510 28.98 -35.34 -7.96
C PRO A 510 27.84 -36.04 -7.20
N GLU A 511 27.78 -35.88 -5.88
CA GLU A 511 26.78 -36.52 -5.01
C GLU A 511 25.45 -35.73 -4.95
N ASN A 512 25.40 -34.50 -5.47
CA ASN A 512 24.21 -33.66 -5.33
C ASN A 512 23.10 -34.02 -6.34
N GLU A 513 22.17 -34.86 -5.89
CA GLU A 513 20.98 -35.27 -6.66
C GLU A 513 20.06 -34.12 -7.09
N SER A 514 20.13 -32.93 -6.48
CA SER A 514 19.38 -31.77 -6.99
C SER A 514 19.95 -31.27 -8.30
N ILE A 515 21.29 -31.11 -8.36
CA ILE A 515 21.97 -30.61 -9.56
C ILE A 515 21.81 -31.61 -10.72
N LYS A 516 21.85 -32.93 -10.44
CA LYS A 516 21.54 -33.96 -11.45
C LYS A 516 20.13 -33.84 -12.01
N ARG A 517 19.12 -33.67 -11.15
CA ARG A 517 17.72 -33.49 -11.57
C ARG A 517 17.55 -32.21 -12.39
N ASP A 518 18.16 -31.10 -11.97
CA ASP A 518 18.09 -29.83 -12.69
C ASP A 518 18.79 -29.90 -14.06
N LEU A 519 19.92 -30.61 -14.16
CA LEU A 519 20.62 -30.89 -15.42
C LEU A 519 19.81 -31.78 -16.37
N MET A 520 19.24 -32.89 -15.88
CA MET A 520 18.39 -33.76 -16.69
C MET A 520 17.14 -33.03 -17.17
N ALA A 521 16.49 -32.25 -16.30
CA ALA A 521 15.33 -31.45 -16.65
C ALA A 521 15.66 -30.36 -17.68
N ALA A 522 16.84 -29.73 -17.60
CA ALA A 522 17.31 -28.78 -18.60
C ALA A 522 17.56 -29.47 -19.95
N LYS A 523 18.29 -30.60 -19.98
CA LYS A 523 18.55 -31.37 -21.21
C LYS A 523 17.24 -31.82 -21.89
N GLN A 524 16.32 -32.41 -21.11
CA GLN A 524 15.01 -32.85 -21.60
C GLN A 524 14.14 -31.69 -22.11
N TYR A 525 14.18 -30.51 -21.47
CA TYR A 525 13.39 -29.35 -21.90
C TYR A 525 13.88 -28.73 -23.22
N PHE A 526 15.15 -28.92 -23.57
CA PHE A 526 15.76 -28.39 -24.79
C PHE A 526 16.09 -29.47 -25.84
N ASP A 527 15.59 -30.70 -25.66
CA ASP A 527 15.85 -31.87 -26.54
C ASP A 527 17.35 -32.13 -26.82
N LEU A 528 18.20 -31.92 -25.82
CA LEU A 528 19.66 -32.12 -25.89
C LEU A 528 20.08 -33.47 -25.29
N PRO A 529 21.08 -34.16 -25.88
CA PRO A 529 21.57 -35.47 -25.42
C PRO A 529 22.40 -35.40 -24.12
#